data_AF-A0A7R9DTI4-F1
#
_entry.id   AF-A0A7R9DTI4-F1
#
_cell.length_a   1.000
_cell.length_b   1.000
_cell.length_c   1.000
_cell.angle_alpha   90.00
_cell.angle_beta   90.00
_cell.angle_gamma   90.00
#
_symmetry.space_group_name_H-M   'P 1'
#
loop_
_entity.id
_entity.type
_entity.pdbx_description
1 polymer ?
#
loop_
_entity_poly.entity_id
_entity_poly.type
_entity_poly.pdbx_seq_one_letter_code
_entity_poly.pdbx_strand_id
1 'polypeptide(L)'
;PLPSLLRSAVTGKYLYVDKNILGLSSARLLVSHGVDVVVLEAVDRVGGRTLTVHPPDDDPSVPKFGWADLGASYVGPSQNHILRLCKELGLGTYLCSDKQDFIHYSKGRQFCYQTTWPNLWWSNPLAYLEVVYMCRLMDNMSKEIPLDKPWKAPRAKEWDKLTVQDFLSRHCWTKDGVEFLLALCSNNNTADGHEMSLLYYLWYMCQGGGLLNLWSVKGGAQERKIVGGSQQVCLKMA
;
A
#
# COMPACT_ATOMS: atom_id res chain seq x y z
N PRO A 1 24.27 -18.57 -13.28
CA PRO A 1 24.01 -19.97 -13.70
C PRO A 1 22.86 -20.55 -12.87
N LEU A 2 21.70 -20.81 -13.49
CA LEU A 2 20.58 -21.49 -12.83
C LEU A 2 21.03 -22.87 -12.33
N PRO A 3 20.67 -23.28 -11.09
CA PRO A 3 21.07 -24.57 -10.54
C PRO A 3 20.62 -25.74 -11.43
N SER A 4 21.47 -26.76 -11.53
CA SER A 4 21.31 -28.01 -12.30
C SER A 4 20.05 -28.84 -11.96
N LEU A 5 19.28 -28.43 -10.96
CA LEU A 5 18.01 -29.04 -10.54
C LEU A 5 16.87 -28.93 -11.58
N LEU A 6 16.98 -28.04 -12.57
CA LEU A 6 15.95 -27.86 -13.60
C LEU A 6 16.09 -28.78 -14.82
N ARG A 7 17.12 -29.63 -14.90
CA ARG A 7 17.44 -30.38 -16.13
C ARG A 7 16.96 -31.83 -16.18
N SER A 8 16.37 -32.39 -15.13
CA SER A 8 15.94 -33.78 -15.15
C SER A 8 14.56 -33.97 -14.51
N ALA A 9 13.63 -34.50 -15.32
CA ALA A 9 12.29 -34.98 -14.97
C ALA A 9 11.19 -33.92 -14.79
N VAL A 10 10.82 -33.22 -15.87
CA VAL A 10 9.75 -32.22 -15.83
C VAL A 10 8.97 -32.27 -17.16
N THR A 11 8.09 -33.26 -17.32
CA THR A 11 7.18 -33.46 -18.48
C THR A 11 5.77 -32.94 -18.15
N GLY A 12 5.48 -31.68 -18.43
CA GLY A 12 4.24 -30.99 -18.06
C GLY A 12 4.24 -29.50 -18.45
N LYS A 13 3.10 -28.78 -18.28
CA LYS A 13 3.00 -27.33 -18.52
C LYS A 13 3.25 -26.57 -17.22
N TYR A 14 4.45 -26.05 -17.00
CA TYR A 14 4.82 -25.39 -15.75
C TYR A 14 4.74 -23.86 -15.86
N LEU A 15 4.11 -23.22 -14.88
CA LEU A 15 4.15 -21.76 -14.72
C LEU A 15 5.06 -21.40 -13.54
N TYR A 16 6.09 -20.61 -13.81
CA TYR A 16 6.92 -20.00 -12.78
C TYR A 16 6.14 -18.86 -12.12
N VAL A 17 5.93 -18.95 -10.81
CA VAL A 17 5.40 -17.85 -10.02
C VAL A 17 6.17 -17.77 -8.71
N ASP A 18 6.47 -16.54 -8.27
CA ASP A 18 7.11 -16.31 -6.98
C ASP A 18 6.16 -16.72 -5.84
N LYS A 19 6.68 -17.18 -4.69
CA LYS A 19 5.88 -17.56 -3.51
C LYS A 19 5.40 -16.34 -2.71
N ASN A 20 4.95 -15.31 -3.42
CA ASN A 20 4.26 -14.14 -2.87
C ASN A 20 2.73 -14.29 -3.04
N ILE A 21 1.96 -13.32 -2.53
CA ILE A 21 0.48 -13.39 -2.57
C ILE A 21 -0.03 -13.58 -4.00
N LEU A 22 0.50 -12.82 -4.96
CA LEU A 22 0.06 -12.90 -6.36
C LEU A 22 0.37 -14.27 -6.93
N GLY A 23 1.61 -14.74 -6.78
CA GLY A 23 2.02 -15.97 -7.42
C GLY A 23 1.37 -17.22 -6.85
N LEU A 24 1.21 -17.28 -5.53
CA LEU A 24 0.46 -18.36 -4.88
C LEU A 24 -1.03 -18.31 -5.22
N SER A 25 -1.63 -17.12 -5.35
CA SER A 25 -3.03 -16.99 -5.78
C SER A 25 -3.21 -17.49 -7.23
N SER A 26 -2.29 -17.12 -8.13
CA SER A 26 -2.27 -17.61 -9.51
C SER A 26 -2.09 -19.12 -9.58
N ALA A 27 -1.14 -19.68 -8.81
CA ALA A 27 -0.91 -21.12 -8.75
C ALA A 27 -2.15 -21.88 -8.27
N ARG A 28 -2.81 -21.41 -7.19
CA ARG A 28 -4.05 -22.02 -6.70
C ARG A 28 -5.16 -22.00 -7.72
N LEU A 29 -5.32 -20.89 -8.47
CA LEU A 29 -6.34 -20.78 -9.52
C LEU A 29 -6.05 -21.76 -10.67
N LEU A 30 -4.79 -21.96 -11.05
CA LEU A 30 -4.42 -22.89 -12.11
C LEU A 30 -4.60 -24.35 -11.67
N VAL A 31 -4.18 -24.68 -10.45
CA VAL A 31 -4.38 -26.00 -9.85
C VAL A 31 -5.87 -26.35 -9.77
N SER A 32 -6.73 -25.38 -9.42
CA SER A 32 -8.18 -25.62 -9.38
C SER A 32 -8.79 -25.89 -10.76
N HIS A 33 -8.08 -25.59 -11.85
CA HIS A 33 -8.46 -25.91 -13.23
C HIS A 33 -7.68 -27.11 -13.80
N GLY A 34 -7.03 -27.92 -12.94
CA GLY A 34 -6.35 -29.15 -13.33
C GLY A 34 -5.01 -28.94 -14.05
N VAL A 35 -4.39 -27.76 -13.86
CA VAL A 35 -3.05 -27.48 -14.38
C VAL A 35 -2.01 -27.87 -13.34
N ASP A 36 -1.01 -28.66 -13.73
CA ASP A 36 0.15 -28.97 -12.89
C ASP A 36 1.05 -27.74 -12.75
N VAL A 37 1.25 -27.23 -11.53
CA VAL A 37 2.04 -26.02 -11.27
C VAL A 37 3.20 -26.33 -10.34
N VAL A 38 4.37 -25.78 -10.66
CA VAL A 38 5.55 -25.76 -9.78
C VAL A 38 5.87 -24.31 -9.46
N VAL A 39 5.88 -23.97 -8.17
CA VAL A 39 6.15 -22.61 -7.67
C VAL A 39 7.58 -22.55 -7.15
N LEU A 40 8.39 -21.67 -7.73
CA LEU A 40 9.80 -21.49 -7.38
C LEU A 40 9.98 -20.11 -6.71
N GLU A 41 10.82 -20.06 -5.68
CA GLU A 41 11.07 -18.84 -4.91
C GLU A 41 12.57 -18.61 -4.82
N ALA A 42 12.95 -17.33 -4.89
CA ALA A 42 14.35 -16.93 -4.88
C ALA A 42 14.96 -17.00 -3.47
N VAL A 43 14.13 -16.87 -2.43
CA VAL A 43 14.55 -16.93 -1.03
C VAL A 43 13.97 -18.15 -0.30
N ASP A 44 14.46 -18.38 0.91
CA ASP A 44 14.11 -19.52 1.77
C ASP A 44 12.78 -19.35 2.53
N ARG A 45 11.90 -18.45 2.07
CA ARG A 45 10.60 -18.17 2.69
C ARG A 45 9.52 -17.81 1.68
N VAL A 46 8.28 -18.11 2.02
CA VAL A 46 7.10 -17.57 1.32
C VAL A 46 6.73 -16.19 1.87
N GLY A 47 5.98 -15.40 1.12
CA GLY A 47 5.46 -14.10 1.55
C GLY A 47 5.85 -12.94 0.62
N GLY A 48 7.03 -13.00 0.01
CA GLY A 48 7.57 -11.87 -0.74
C GLY A 48 7.66 -10.63 0.15
N ARG A 49 6.84 -9.61 -0.14
CA ARG A 49 6.76 -8.36 0.63
C ARG A 49 5.94 -8.45 1.92
N THR A 50 5.34 -9.61 2.23
CA THR A 50 4.80 -9.90 3.57
C THR A 50 5.83 -10.71 4.37
N LEU A 51 6.05 -10.30 5.61
CA LEU A 51 6.95 -10.97 6.55
C LEU A 51 6.38 -10.77 7.96
N THR A 52 6.01 -11.86 8.60
CA THR A 52 5.59 -11.91 9.99
C THR A 52 6.72 -12.49 10.82
N VAL A 53 7.15 -11.79 11.85
CA VAL A 53 8.13 -12.29 12.82
C VAL A 53 7.45 -12.55 14.16
N HIS A 54 7.99 -13.52 14.88
CA HIS A 54 7.66 -13.83 16.26
C HIS A 54 8.89 -13.55 17.13
N PRO A 55 8.75 -13.20 18.41
CA PRO A 55 9.92 -13.07 19.27
C PRO A 55 10.61 -14.43 19.41
N PRO A 56 11.93 -14.46 19.61
CA PRO A 56 12.63 -15.69 20.00
C PRO A 56 12.07 -16.21 21.32
N ASP A 57 11.88 -17.53 21.44
CA ASP A 57 11.37 -18.15 22.67
C ASP A 57 12.39 -18.08 23.82
N ASP A 58 13.68 -17.94 23.51
CA ASP A 58 14.83 -18.14 24.38
C ASP A 58 15.68 -16.89 24.64
N ASP A 59 15.31 -15.73 24.08
CA ASP A 59 16.02 -14.47 24.30
C ASP A 59 15.25 -13.53 25.26
N PRO A 60 15.63 -13.48 26.56
CA PRO A 60 14.98 -12.62 27.54
C PRO A 60 15.25 -11.12 27.32
N SER A 61 16.19 -10.75 26.43
CA SER A 61 16.47 -9.35 26.09
C SER A 61 15.47 -8.76 25.07
N VAL A 62 14.73 -9.63 24.36
CA VAL A 62 13.72 -9.21 23.39
C VAL A 62 12.37 -9.06 24.11
N PRO A 63 11.67 -7.91 23.96
CA PRO A 63 10.33 -7.75 24.50
C PRO A 63 9.40 -8.87 24.01
N LYS A 64 8.65 -9.51 24.91
CA LYS A 64 7.66 -10.51 24.51
C LYS A 64 6.52 -9.84 23.76
N PHE A 65 6.32 -10.20 22.49
CA PHE A 65 5.16 -9.80 21.68
C PHE A 65 4.55 -11.04 20.99
N GLY A 66 3.30 -10.97 20.53
CA GLY A 66 2.68 -12.11 19.85
C GLY A 66 3.30 -12.37 18.47
N TRP A 67 3.22 -11.35 17.61
CA TRP A 67 3.81 -11.33 16.28
C TRP A 67 3.95 -9.87 15.82
N ALA A 68 4.79 -9.62 14.83
CA ALA A 68 4.91 -8.34 14.17
C ALA A 68 5.04 -8.52 12.65
N ASP A 69 4.24 -7.79 11.88
CA ASP A 69 4.48 -7.68 10.43
C ASP A 69 5.61 -6.67 10.19
N LEU A 70 6.72 -7.13 9.62
CA LEU A 70 7.82 -6.28 9.15
C LEU A 70 7.65 -5.88 7.67
N GLY A 71 6.64 -6.42 7.00
CA GLY A 71 6.28 -6.10 5.61
C GLY A 71 4.88 -5.50 5.49
N ALA A 72 4.27 -5.69 4.32
CA ALA A 72 2.90 -5.24 4.06
C ALA A 72 1.91 -5.90 5.04
N SER A 73 1.05 -5.10 5.68
CA SER A 73 0.25 -5.58 6.83
C SER A 73 -1.21 -5.13 6.83
N TYR A 74 -1.47 -3.93 6.30
CA TYR A 74 -2.79 -3.32 6.36
C TYR A 74 -3.71 -3.87 5.27
N VAL A 75 -4.98 -4.09 5.65
CA VAL A 75 -6.09 -4.37 4.75
C VAL A 75 -7.27 -3.48 5.11
N GLY A 76 -8.11 -3.12 4.15
CA GLY A 76 -9.20 -2.17 4.38
C GLY A 76 -10.42 -2.41 3.50
N PRO A 77 -11.49 -1.63 3.70
CA PRO A 77 -12.65 -1.61 2.80
C PRO A 77 -12.21 -1.37 1.34
N SER A 78 -12.99 -1.89 0.39
CA SER A 78 -12.70 -1.97 -1.06
C SER A 78 -11.64 -3.01 -1.49
N GLN A 79 -10.77 -3.48 -0.59
CA GLN A 79 -9.76 -4.51 -0.89
C GLN A 79 -10.36 -5.93 -0.87
N ASN A 80 -11.42 -6.15 -1.66
CA ASN A 80 -12.29 -7.32 -1.57
C ASN A 80 -11.59 -8.65 -1.88
N HIS A 81 -10.57 -8.65 -2.75
CA HIS A 81 -9.87 -9.88 -3.13
C HIS A 81 -9.06 -10.46 -1.97
N ILE A 82 -8.24 -9.64 -1.30
CA ILE A 82 -7.44 -10.12 -0.16
C ILE A 82 -8.31 -10.46 1.05
N LEU A 83 -9.39 -9.72 1.29
CA LEU A 83 -10.33 -10.01 2.37
C LEU A 83 -11.08 -11.34 2.14
N ARG A 84 -11.49 -11.61 0.90
CA ARG A 84 -12.09 -12.91 0.53
C ARG A 84 -11.09 -14.04 0.74
N LEU A 85 -9.86 -13.88 0.27
CA LEU A 85 -8.81 -14.88 0.43
C LEU A 85 -8.52 -15.15 1.93
N CYS A 86 -8.48 -14.12 2.76
CA CYS A 86 -8.35 -14.30 4.22
C CYS A 86 -9.49 -15.16 4.77
N LYS A 87 -10.74 -14.88 4.38
CA LYS A 87 -11.91 -15.67 4.80
C LYS A 87 -11.82 -17.12 4.36
N GLU A 88 -11.43 -17.39 3.10
CA GLU A 88 -11.26 -18.75 2.56
C GLU A 88 -10.17 -19.54 3.31
N LEU A 89 -9.11 -18.87 3.77
CA LEU A 89 -8.01 -19.47 4.53
C LEU A 89 -8.27 -19.55 6.05
N GLY A 90 -9.45 -19.12 6.50
CA GLY A 90 -9.82 -19.08 7.92
C GLY A 90 -9.04 -18.06 8.74
N LEU A 91 -8.60 -16.96 8.11
CA LEU A 91 -7.86 -15.87 8.74
C LEU A 91 -8.80 -14.74 9.16
N GLY A 92 -8.75 -14.38 10.44
CA GLY A 92 -9.47 -13.22 11.00
C GLY A 92 -8.74 -11.90 10.74
N THR A 93 -9.47 -10.79 10.83
CA THR A 93 -8.90 -9.42 10.84
C THR A 93 -9.33 -8.68 12.09
N TYR A 94 -8.53 -7.69 12.49
CA TYR A 94 -8.82 -6.81 13.62
C TYR A 94 -8.64 -5.34 13.23
N LEU A 95 -9.39 -4.45 13.87
CA LEU A 95 -9.31 -3.01 13.63
C LEU A 95 -8.00 -2.44 14.20
N CYS A 96 -7.32 -1.61 13.41
CA CYS A 96 -6.26 -0.75 13.92
C CYS A 96 -6.87 0.26 14.91
N SER A 97 -6.18 0.50 16.03
CA SER A 97 -6.67 1.43 17.06
C SER A 97 -6.62 2.85 16.54
N ASP A 98 -7.79 3.50 16.49
CA ASP A 98 -7.99 4.92 16.17
C ASP A 98 -8.67 5.67 17.34
N LYS A 99 -8.62 5.10 18.56
CA LYS A 99 -9.33 5.62 19.74
C LYS A 99 -8.72 6.88 20.33
N GLN A 100 -7.45 7.14 20.03
CA GLN A 100 -6.70 8.28 20.52
C GLN A 100 -6.58 9.34 19.43
N ASP A 101 -6.25 10.56 19.84
CA ASP A 101 -5.99 11.64 18.90
C ASP A 101 -4.81 11.29 17.99
N PHE A 102 -4.96 11.57 16.70
CA PHE A 102 -3.86 11.61 15.76
C PHE A 102 -2.95 12.78 16.09
N ILE A 103 -1.64 12.60 15.85
CA ILE A 103 -0.63 13.62 16.10
C ILE A 103 -0.07 14.10 14.76
N HIS A 104 -0.19 15.40 14.50
CA HIS A 104 0.60 16.07 13.47
C HIS A 104 1.76 16.79 14.15
N TYR A 105 2.99 16.38 13.82
CA TYR A 105 4.20 16.99 14.33
C TYR A 105 4.89 17.77 13.21
N SER A 106 5.08 19.07 13.42
CA SER A 106 5.75 19.94 12.45
C SER A 106 6.47 21.07 13.17
N LYS A 107 7.68 21.41 12.71
CA LYS A 107 8.49 22.54 13.20
C LYS A 107 8.64 22.55 14.73
N GLY A 108 8.89 21.38 15.33
CA GLY A 108 9.08 21.24 16.77
C GLY A 108 7.80 21.26 17.60
N ARG A 109 6.62 21.34 16.97
CA ARG A 109 5.32 21.45 17.64
C ARG A 109 4.44 20.23 17.34
N GLN A 110 3.71 19.79 18.35
CA GLN A 110 2.73 18.71 18.25
C GLN A 110 1.31 19.29 18.26
N PHE A 111 0.47 18.76 17.38
CA PHE A 111 -0.96 19.05 17.36
C PHE A 111 -1.77 17.76 17.34
N CYS A 112 -2.70 17.64 18.28
CA CYS A 112 -3.62 16.51 18.41
C CYS A 112 -4.93 16.80 17.67
N TYR A 113 -5.46 15.81 16.94
CA TYR A 113 -6.72 15.94 16.21
C TYR A 113 -7.46 14.60 16.10
N GLN A 114 -8.79 14.66 15.99
CA GLN A 114 -9.66 13.47 15.85
C GLN A 114 -10.34 13.38 14.48
N THR A 115 -10.17 14.41 13.65
CA THR A 115 -10.65 14.44 12.27
C THR A 115 -9.75 13.62 11.35
N THR A 116 -10.21 13.31 10.15
CA THR A 116 -9.38 12.65 9.12
C THR A 116 -8.13 13.45 8.78
N TRP A 117 -8.21 14.78 8.88
CA TRP A 117 -7.13 15.70 8.53
C TRP A 117 -6.80 16.62 9.71
N PRO A 118 -5.52 16.97 9.92
CA PRO A 118 -5.18 18.04 10.84
C PRO A 118 -5.78 19.33 10.28
N ASN A 119 -6.48 20.08 11.12
CA ASN A 119 -7.20 21.26 10.67
C ASN A 119 -6.24 22.44 10.37
N LEU A 120 -4.94 22.32 10.69
CA LEU A 120 -3.85 23.29 10.48
C LEU A 120 -4.16 24.75 10.89
N TRP A 121 -5.24 25.02 11.63
CA TRP A 121 -5.65 26.39 12.01
C TRP A 121 -4.66 27.09 12.92
N TRP A 122 -3.89 26.31 13.69
CA TRP A 122 -2.88 26.80 14.62
C TRP A 122 -1.57 27.21 13.93
N SER A 123 -1.28 26.71 12.73
CA SER A 123 -0.09 27.07 11.96
C SER A 123 -0.44 28.05 10.84
N ASN A 124 -1.35 27.67 9.95
CA ASN A 124 -1.74 28.46 8.80
C ASN A 124 -3.13 28.00 8.28
N PRO A 125 -4.22 28.74 8.60
CA PRO A 125 -5.56 28.40 8.11
C PRO A 125 -5.68 28.32 6.58
N LEU A 126 -4.85 29.08 5.84
CA LEU A 126 -4.81 29.01 4.37
C LEU A 126 -4.24 27.68 3.89
N ALA A 127 -3.29 27.10 4.62
CA ALA A 127 -2.72 25.79 4.29
C ALA A 127 -3.77 24.67 4.40
N TYR A 128 -4.69 24.75 5.37
CA TYR A 128 -5.79 23.79 5.45
C TYR A 128 -6.72 23.87 4.23
N LEU A 129 -7.17 25.08 3.88
CA LEU A 129 -8.04 25.28 2.72
C LEU A 129 -7.36 24.84 1.42
N GLU A 130 -6.06 25.11 1.29
CA GLU A 130 -5.22 24.66 0.18
C GLU A 130 -5.12 23.15 0.10
N VAL A 131 -4.84 22.45 1.21
CA VAL A 131 -4.78 20.98 1.23
C VAL A 131 -6.12 20.40 0.78
N VAL A 132 -7.25 20.90 1.32
CA VAL A 132 -8.58 20.46 0.90
C VAL A 132 -8.83 20.72 -0.59
N TYR A 133 -8.43 21.90 -1.09
CA TYR A 133 -8.54 22.25 -2.51
C TYR A 133 -7.70 21.31 -3.39
N MET A 134 -6.43 21.08 -3.03
CA MET A 134 -5.50 20.25 -3.79
C MET A 134 -5.93 18.79 -3.81
N CYS A 135 -6.44 18.25 -2.69
CA CYS A 135 -7.00 16.90 -2.66
C CYS A 135 -8.18 16.77 -3.64
N ARG A 136 -9.11 17.74 -3.63
CA ARG A 136 -10.25 17.73 -4.57
C ARG A 136 -9.81 17.89 -6.02
N LEU A 137 -8.81 18.73 -6.28
CA LEU A 137 -8.23 18.91 -7.61
C LEU A 137 -7.63 17.60 -8.12
N MET A 138 -6.77 16.95 -7.33
CA MET A 138 -6.15 15.68 -7.68
C MET A 138 -7.18 14.55 -7.83
N ASP A 139 -8.19 14.47 -6.96
CA ASP A 139 -9.29 13.50 -7.08
C ASP A 139 -10.13 13.73 -8.35
N ASN A 140 -10.26 14.96 -8.84
CA ASN A 140 -10.96 15.23 -10.10
C ASN A 140 -10.08 14.89 -11.30
N MET A 141 -8.80 15.23 -11.26
CA MET A 141 -7.84 14.85 -12.31
C MET A 141 -7.72 13.32 -12.43
N SER A 142 -7.73 12.60 -11.31
CA SER A 142 -7.61 11.14 -11.29
C SER A 142 -8.80 10.43 -11.96
N LYS A 143 -10.00 11.03 -11.94
CA LYS A 143 -11.20 10.50 -12.64
C LYS A 143 -11.07 10.54 -14.16
N GLU A 144 -10.20 11.38 -14.71
CA GLU A 144 -9.95 11.44 -16.16
C GLU A 144 -9.00 10.33 -16.64
N ILE A 145 -8.41 9.54 -15.72
CA ILE A 145 -7.40 8.55 -16.03
C ILE A 145 -8.03 7.15 -16.16
N PRO A 146 -7.95 6.50 -17.34
CA PRO A 146 -8.39 5.12 -17.48
C PRO A 146 -7.49 4.18 -16.67
N LEU A 147 -8.06 3.38 -15.76
CA LEU A 147 -7.30 2.49 -14.87
C LEU A 147 -6.41 1.49 -15.61
N ASP A 148 -6.93 0.86 -16.68
CA ASP A 148 -6.20 -0.15 -17.44
C ASP A 148 -5.16 0.44 -18.40
N LYS A 149 -5.31 1.73 -18.76
CA LYS A 149 -4.53 2.40 -19.80
C LYS A 149 -4.27 3.87 -19.44
N PRO A 150 -3.53 4.15 -18.35
CA PRO A 150 -3.32 5.53 -17.87
C PRO A 150 -2.68 6.45 -18.92
N TRP A 151 -1.81 5.90 -19.78
CA TRP A 151 -1.19 6.64 -20.90
C TRP A 151 -2.17 7.13 -21.97
N LYS A 152 -3.44 6.73 -21.92
CA LYS A 152 -4.52 7.23 -22.80
C LYS A 152 -5.33 8.37 -22.19
N ALA A 153 -5.03 8.81 -20.97
CA ALA A 153 -5.71 9.97 -20.38
C ALA A 153 -5.55 11.22 -21.29
N PRO A 154 -6.55 12.13 -21.35
CA PRO A 154 -6.51 13.28 -22.26
C PRO A 154 -5.23 14.12 -22.15
N ARG A 155 -4.70 14.26 -20.94
CA ARG A 155 -3.49 15.03 -20.62
C ARG A 155 -2.31 14.15 -20.20
N ALA A 156 -2.32 12.86 -20.54
CA ALA A 156 -1.29 11.90 -20.11
C ALA A 156 0.14 12.39 -20.35
N LYS A 157 0.45 12.85 -21.57
CA LYS A 157 1.80 13.35 -21.91
C LYS A 157 2.24 14.58 -21.11
N GLU A 158 1.29 15.41 -20.69
CA GLU A 158 1.58 16.60 -19.90
C GLU A 158 1.84 16.21 -18.44
N TRP A 159 0.93 15.42 -17.87
CA TRP A 159 1.05 14.96 -16.48
C TRP A 159 2.25 14.04 -16.29
N ASP A 160 2.61 13.21 -17.26
CA ASP A 160 3.74 12.29 -17.14
C ASP A 160 5.12 12.98 -17.25
N LYS A 161 5.14 14.22 -17.77
CA LYS A 161 6.36 15.06 -17.82
C LYS A 161 6.59 15.88 -16.56
N LEU A 162 5.57 16.05 -15.73
CA LEU A 162 5.66 16.79 -14.49
C LEU A 162 5.95 15.83 -13.35
N THR A 163 6.83 16.23 -12.44
CA THR A 163 6.95 15.56 -11.17
C THR A 163 5.79 15.97 -10.25
N VAL A 164 5.47 15.15 -9.24
CA VAL A 164 4.50 15.53 -8.20
C VAL A 164 4.96 16.81 -7.49
N GLN A 165 6.25 16.96 -7.24
CA GLN A 165 6.82 18.16 -6.63
C GLN A 165 6.64 19.41 -7.50
N ASP A 166 6.89 19.32 -8.81
CA ASP A 166 6.66 20.44 -9.73
C ASP A 166 5.19 20.86 -9.74
N PHE A 167 4.29 19.88 -9.75
CA PHE A 167 2.86 20.13 -9.75
C PHE A 167 2.42 20.86 -8.47
N LEU A 168 2.78 20.34 -7.30
CA LEU A 168 2.42 20.94 -6.01
C LEU A 168 3.04 22.33 -5.86
N SER A 169 4.32 22.49 -6.23
CA SER A 169 5.00 23.79 -6.13
C SER A 169 4.39 24.88 -7.02
N ARG A 170 3.68 24.51 -8.10
CA ARG A 170 3.00 25.45 -9.00
C ARG A 170 1.57 25.79 -8.59
N HIS A 171 0.89 24.87 -7.89
CA HIS A 171 -0.54 25.01 -7.59
C HIS A 171 -0.82 25.37 -6.14
N CYS A 172 0.07 25.03 -5.22
CA CYS A 172 0.01 25.46 -3.84
C CYS A 172 0.52 26.91 -3.69
N TRP A 173 -0.15 27.65 -2.83
CA TRP A 173 0.11 29.02 -2.38
C TRP A 173 0.93 29.05 -1.08
N THR A 174 0.90 27.98 -0.27
CA THR A 174 1.57 27.93 1.04
C THR A 174 2.68 26.88 1.09
N LYS A 175 3.77 27.20 1.80
CA LYS A 175 4.85 26.21 2.04
C LYS A 175 4.37 25.05 2.91
N ASP A 176 3.54 25.32 3.92
CA ASP A 176 3.02 24.29 4.82
C ASP A 176 2.17 23.25 4.08
N GLY A 177 1.34 23.68 3.12
CA GLY A 177 0.54 22.76 2.30
C GLY A 177 1.39 21.94 1.33
N VAL A 178 2.40 22.53 0.69
CA VAL A 178 3.37 21.78 -0.13
C VAL A 178 4.10 20.73 0.70
N GLU A 179 4.66 21.12 1.85
CA GLU A 179 5.38 20.21 2.76
C GLU A 179 4.47 19.06 3.23
N PHE A 180 3.23 19.37 3.62
CA PHE A 180 2.27 18.38 4.07
C PHE A 180 1.88 17.40 2.96
N LEU A 181 1.54 17.90 1.76
CA LEU A 181 1.14 17.05 0.64
C LEU A 181 2.31 16.19 0.14
N LEU A 182 3.53 16.74 0.06
CA LEU A 182 4.72 15.95 -0.29
C LEU A 182 4.99 14.84 0.73
N ALA A 183 4.89 15.14 2.03
CA ALA A 183 5.05 14.13 3.06
C ALA A 183 4.05 12.97 2.92
N LEU A 184 2.79 13.26 2.58
CA LEU A 184 1.80 12.23 2.28
C LEU A 184 2.12 11.46 1.00
N CYS A 185 2.57 12.13 -0.07
CA CYS A 185 2.98 11.47 -1.30
C CYS A 185 4.11 10.46 -1.04
N SER A 186 5.14 10.88 -0.30
CA SER A 186 6.28 10.05 0.07
C SER A 186 5.89 8.90 1.00
N ASN A 187 5.02 9.15 1.99
CA ASN A 187 4.53 8.11 2.89
C ASN A 187 3.76 7.00 2.14
N ASN A 188 3.01 7.36 1.09
CA ASN A 188 2.21 6.39 0.32
C ASN A 188 3.01 5.58 -0.70
N ASN A 189 4.02 6.19 -1.32
CA ASN A 189 4.75 5.59 -2.46
C ASN A 189 6.19 5.23 -2.13
N THR A 190 6.69 5.61 -0.95
CA THR A 190 8.07 5.39 -0.52
C THR A 190 9.11 5.96 -1.50
N ALA A 191 8.77 7.07 -2.16
CA ALA A 191 9.59 7.81 -3.12
C ALA A 191 9.32 9.30 -2.97
N ASP A 192 10.30 10.15 -3.27
CA ASP A 192 10.14 11.59 -3.12
C ASP A 192 9.35 12.19 -4.28
N GLY A 193 8.68 13.32 -4.01
CA GLY A 193 7.80 13.96 -5.00
C GLY A 193 8.49 14.37 -6.30
N HIS A 194 9.80 14.61 -6.29
CA HIS A 194 10.59 14.91 -7.49
C HIS A 194 10.98 13.67 -8.30
N GLU A 195 10.86 12.47 -7.74
CA GLU A 195 11.14 11.20 -8.41
C GLU A 195 9.88 10.63 -9.09
N MET A 196 8.70 11.08 -8.67
CA MET A 196 7.42 10.54 -9.12
C MET A 196 6.79 11.38 -10.24
N SER A 197 6.43 10.71 -11.34
CA SER A 197 5.53 11.25 -12.37
C SER A 197 4.16 11.59 -11.77
N LEU A 198 3.63 12.76 -12.10
CA LEU A 198 2.28 13.17 -11.68
C LEU A 198 1.22 12.25 -12.28
N LEU A 199 1.37 11.79 -13.54
CA LEU A 199 0.42 10.86 -14.15
C LEU A 199 0.35 9.55 -13.35
N TYR A 200 1.52 9.00 -13.00
CA TYR A 200 1.61 7.78 -12.18
C TYR A 200 0.93 8.00 -10.83
N TYR A 201 1.23 9.11 -10.16
CA TYR A 201 0.66 9.41 -8.85
C TYR A 201 -0.87 9.53 -8.88
N LEU A 202 -1.42 10.26 -9.84
CA LEU A 202 -2.87 10.39 -10.03
C LEU A 202 -3.54 9.05 -10.34
N TRP A 203 -2.93 8.24 -11.20
CA TRP A 203 -3.38 6.88 -11.50
C TRP A 203 -3.36 6.00 -10.25
N TYR A 204 -2.28 6.04 -9.47
CA TYR A 204 -2.12 5.30 -8.22
C TYR A 204 -3.19 5.65 -7.20
N MET A 205 -3.56 6.94 -7.12
CA MET A 205 -4.64 7.39 -6.24
C MET A 205 -6.01 6.88 -6.70
N CYS A 206 -6.26 6.86 -8.01
CA CYS A 206 -7.51 6.35 -8.57
C CYS A 206 -7.70 4.85 -8.27
N GLN A 207 -6.69 4.01 -8.51
CA GLN A 207 -6.77 2.57 -8.21
C GLN A 207 -6.98 2.29 -6.71
N GLY A 208 -6.52 3.21 -5.86
CA GLY A 208 -6.63 3.13 -4.41
C GLY A 208 -7.99 3.55 -3.87
N GLY A 209 -8.98 3.84 -4.71
CA GLY A 209 -10.30 4.31 -4.28
C GLY A 209 -10.34 5.81 -3.94
N GLY A 210 -9.36 6.58 -4.41
CA GLY A 210 -9.22 8.01 -4.16
C GLY A 210 -8.38 8.33 -2.93
N LEU A 211 -8.07 9.62 -2.78
CA LEU A 211 -7.15 10.10 -1.73
C LEU A 211 -7.64 9.81 -0.32
N LEU A 212 -8.92 10.06 -0.05
CA LEU A 212 -9.49 9.82 1.27
C LEU A 212 -9.39 8.34 1.67
N ASN A 213 -9.62 7.41 0.75
CA ASN A 213 -9.51 5.99 1.04
C ASN A 213 -8.07 5.58 1.35
N LEU A 214 -7.11 6.07 0.56
CA LEU A 214 -5.69 5.72 0.72
C LEU A 214 -5.04 6.27 2.00
N TRP A 215 -5.60 7.32 2.58
CA TRP A 215 -5.02 8.00 3.73
C TRP A 215 -5.79 7.80 5.04
N SER A 216 -6.96 7.18 5.00
CA SER A 216 -7.79 6.98 6.19
C SER A 216 -7.55 5.63 6.86
N VAL A 217 -7.51 5.64 8.19
CA VAL A 217 -7.59 4.40 8.99
C VAL A 217 -9.03 3.90 8.96
N LYS A 218 -9.95 4.57 9.65
CA LYS A 218 -11.36 4.19 9.68
C LYS A 218 -11.99 4.35 8.31
N GLY A 219 -12.59 3.28 7.78
CA GLY A 219 -13.21 3.28 6.47
C GLY A 219 -12.24 3.32 5.29
N GLY A 220 -10.92 3.21 5.52
CA GLY A 220 -9.90 3.34 4.49
C GLY A 220 -8.88 2.19 4.46
N ALA A 221 -7.80 2.37 3.72
CA ALA A 221 -6.83 1.32 3.41
C ALA A 221 -6.08 0.77 4.63
N GLN A 222 -6.00 1.54 5.72
CA GLN A 222 -5.29 1.21 6.96
C GLN A 222 -6.22 0.67 8.07
N GLU A 223 -7.48 0.37 7.77
CA GLU A 223 -8.49 0.05 8.79
C GLU A 223 -8.15 -1.17 9.63
N ARG A 224 -7.58 -2.21 9.02
CA ARG A 224 -7.42 -3.54 9.64
C ARG A 224 -6.05 -4.14 9.41
N LYS A 225 -5.72 -5.09 10.27
CA LYS A 225 -4.60 -6.04 10.11
C LYS A 225 -5.11 -7.47 10.26
N ILE A 226 -4.31 -8.44 9.80
CA ILE A 226 -4.63 -9.87 9.87
C ILE A 226 -4.17 -10.43 11.23
N VAL A 227 -5.04 -11.15 11.93
CA VAL A 227 -4.71 -11.79 13.22
C VAL A 227 -3.63 -12.85 12.99
N GLY A 228 -2.53 -12.79 13.73
CA GLY A 228 -1.35 -13.65 13.56
C GLY A 228 -0.38 -13.20 12.45
N GLY A 229 -0.68 -12.08 11.76
CA GLY A 229 0.20 -11.49 10.74
C GLY A 229 -0.13 -11.89 9.30
N SER A 230 0.27 -11.03 8.37
CA SER A 230 -0.07 -11.05 6.95
C SER A 230 0.57 -12.18 6.15
N GLN A 231 1.77 -12.63 6.56
CA GLN A 231 2.50 -13.69 5.87
C GLN A 231 1.74 -15.03 5.88
N GLN A 232 0.83 -15.21 6.85
CA GLN A 232 -0.04 -16.39 6.92
C GLN A 232 -0.88 -16.61 5.66
N VAL A 233 -1.21 -15.54 4.93
CA VAL A 233 -1.93 -15.66 3.66
C VAL A 233 -1.12 -16.52 2.68
N CYS A 234 0.19 -16.27 2.57
CA CYS A 234 1.07 -17.09 1.75
C CYS A 234 1.33 -18.47 2.36
N LEU A 235 1.58 -18.54 3.68
CA LEU A 235 1.88 -19.81 4.36
C LEU A 235 0.72 -20.82 4.28
N LYS A 236 -0.53 -20.36 4.28
CA LYS A 236 -1.70 -21.25 4.16
C LYS A 236 -2.05 -21.59 2.70
N MET A 237 -1.51 -20.86 1.73
CA MET A 237 -1.71 -21.15 0.31
C MET A 237 -0.67 -22.12 -0.25
N ALA A 238 0.57 -22.03 0.24
CA ALA A 238 1.69 -22.91 -0.11
C ALA A 238 1.51 -24.31 0.46
#